data_AF-A0A7V6MY36-F1
#
_entry.id   AF-A0A7V6MY36-F1
#
_cell.length_a   1.000
_cell.length_b   1.000
_cell.length_c   1.000
_cell.angle_alpha   90.00
_cell.angle_beta   90.00
_cell.angle_gamma   90.00
#
_symmetry.space_group_name_H-M   'P 1'
#
loop_
_entity.id
_entity.type
_entity.pdbx_description
1 polymer ?
#
loop_
_entity_poly.entity_id
_entity_poly.type
_entity_poly.pdbx_seq_one_letter_code
_entity_poly.pdbx_strand_id
1 'polypeptide(L)'
;MHFLHHFKLHLLKKALLLLLPLFVFAVNFSVPSLAAQVLKTNENPSVTVLCYHHIIPEALPESLNTIVTLSEFEDQMKYLYEHGYYTASLKDIQEFLYNKQKLPEKTVVITFDDGYESNYIYAYQVLKKYDLKAVIFIIGSKMVDDGQAQDPNAIDKLSFDQIKEMAGSGLVEFGNHTFDAHDFINGQPYLLSMDQDGVLLDFEQVNNVFNKIGLSNPISIAYPFGKFNDAWVTAAKVYDYKLGFTVNKGFVYQDSPPMNLNRIIVPPDTTPEKFRALLQDDSPALPEGFEESIMLRIGSDTAYVFGKPLLLESAPIIVNGVAMTPLDFFKEQLGCDVIWDPILYQVATRVGYEDISWFSLTAYPVDGKVMVPVKPLAEVMGYEVQWHQEEKMVELKKP
;
A
#
# COMPACT_ATOMS: atom_id res chain seq x y z
N MET A 1 0.68 -80.71 -13.16
CA MET A 1 -0.17 -81.77 -13.74
C MET A 1 -1.33 -81.97 -12.77
N HIS A 2 -2.61 -81.64 -12.97
CA HIS A 2 -3.52 -81.34 -14.10
C HIS A 2 -4.49 -80.21 -13.60
N PHE A 3 -4.78 -79.10 -14.31
CA PHE A 3 -5.86 -78.87 -15.32
C PHE A 3 -7.24 -79.46 -14.95
N LEU A 4 -8.44 -78.84 -15.09
CA LEU A 4 -8.95 -77.52 -15.48
C LEU A 4 -10.52 -77.56 -15.35
N HIS A 5 -11.22 -76.41 -15.22
CA HIS A 5 -12.58 -76.04 -15.72
C HIS A 5 -13.87 -76.71 -15.15
N HIS A 6 -14.86 -75.98 -14.56
CA HIS A 6 -15.90 -75.01 -15.05
C HIS A 6 -17.27 -75.65 -15.45
N PHE A 7 -18.41 -75.15 -14.91
CA PHE A 7 -19.77 -74.95 -15.52
C PHE A 7 -20.78 -74.53 -14.40
N LYS A 8 -21.35 -73.30 -14.28
CA LYS A 8 -22.51 -72.63 -14.96
C LYS A 8 -23.82 -73.47 -14.92
N LEU A 9 -25.06 -73.02 -14.61
CA LEU A 9 -25.78 -71.76 -14.91
C LEU A 9 -27.23 -71.74 -14.26
N HIS A 10 -27.76 -70.56 -13.85
CA HIS A 10 -29.14 -69.98 -14.01
C HIS A 10 -30.45 -70.73 -13.61
N LEU A 11 -31.64 -70.17 -13.27
CA LEU A 11 -32.27 -68.83 -13.09
C LEU A 11 -33.75 -69.01 -12.57
N LEU A 12 -34.27 -68.03 -11.80
CA LEU A 12 -35.61 -67.35 -11.86
C LEU A 12 -36.94 -67.84 -11.21
N LYS A 13 -37.58 -66.84 -10.53
CA LYS A 13 -39.03 -66.45 -10.39
C LYS A 13 -39.87 -67.15 -9.28
N LYS A 14 -40.79 -66.54 -8.49
CA LYS A 14 -41.60 -65.27 -8.52
C LYS A 14 -42.41 -65.08 -7.18
N ALA A 15 -43.00 -63.88 -7.01
CA ALA A 15 -44.10 -63.40 -6.11
C ALA A 15 -43.68 -62.82 -4.73
N LEU A 16 -43.82 -61.54 -4.33
CA LEU A 16 -44.80 -60.42 -4.46
C LEU A 16 -45.90 -60.37 -3.35
N LEU A 17 -45.94 -59.23 -2.65
CA LEU A 17 -46.99 -58.60 -1.80
C LEU A 17 -47.07 -58.95 -0.28
N LEU A 18 -46.72 -58.01 0.62
CA LEU A 18 -47.64 -57.15 1.43
C LEU A 18 -47.04 -56.60 2.76
N LEU A 19 -47.21 -55.27 2.95
CA LEU A 19 -47.36 -54.48 4.19
C LEU A 19 -46.12 -53.85 4.91
N LEU A 20 -46.00 -52.51 4.73
CA LEU A 20 -45.33 -51.49 5.58
C LEU A 20 -45.99 -51.35 6.98
N PRO A 21 -45.49 -50.54 7.95
CA PRO A 21 -44.10 -50.18 8.29
C PRO A 21 -43.82 -50.25 9.82
N LEU A 22 -42.55 -50.32 10.25
CA LEU A 22 -42.19 -49.88 11.62
C LEU A 22 -40.82 -49.19 11.61
N PHE A 23 -40.90 -47.91 11.95
CA PHE A 23 -39.85 -46.95 12.34
C PHE A 23 -38.52 -47.58 12.77
N VAL A 24 -37.47 -47.35 11.98
CA VAL A 24 -36.07 -47.49 12.42
C VAL A 24 -35.58 -46.11 12.83
N PHE A 25 -35.50 -45.87 14.14
CA PHE A 25 -34.81 -44.72 14.71
C PHE A 25 -33.30 -45.03 14.72
N ALA A 26 -32.66 -44.86 13.57
CA ALA A 26 -31.20 -44.85 13.50
C ALA A 26 -30.73 -43.44 13.87
N VAL A 27 -30.26 -43.30 15.11
CA VAL A 27 -29.52 -42.11 15.56
C VAL A 27 -28.20 -42.11 14.79
N ASN A 28 -28.19 -41.42 13.65
CA ASN A 28 -26.96 -41.03 12.97
C ASN A 28 -26.26 -40.00 13.87
N PHE A 29 -25.27 -40.46 14.64
CA PHE A 29 -24.22 -39.56 15.11
C PHE A 29 -23.39 -39.16 13.89
N SER A 30 -23.88 -38.14 13.19
CA SER A 30 -23.05 -37.33 12.30
C SER A 30 -21.99 -36.70 13.19
N VAL A 31 -20.79 -37.28 13.20
CA VAL A 31 -19.59 -36.56 13.64
C VAL A 31 -19.53 -35.34 12.73
N PRO A 32 -19.73 -34.11 13.21
CA PRO A 32 -19.49 -32.94 12.39
C PRO A 32 -18.01 -33.07 11.99
N SER A 33 -17.74 -33.12 10.69
CA SER A 33 -16.37 -32.98 10.25
C SER A 33 -15.82 -31.74 10.93
N LEU A 34 -14.63 -31.84 11.49
CA LEU A 34 -13.86 -30.71 11.98
C LEU A 34 -13.38 -29.87 10.79
N ALA A 35 -14.25 -29.64 9.80
CA ALA A 35 -14.31 -28.40 9.07
C ALA A 35 -14.86 -27.39 10.08
N ALA A 36 -13.99 -26.96 10.98
CA ALA A 36 -14.04 -25.59 11.42
C ALA A 36 -14.10 -24.77 10.12
N GLN A 37 -15.32 -24.35 9.78
CA GLN A 37 -15.55 -23.05 9.22
C GLN A 37 -14.84 -22.07 10.17
N VAL A 38 -13.53 -21.95 9.96
CA VAL A 38 -12.88 -20.65 10.10
C VAL A 38 -13.71 -19.79 9.17
N LEU A 39 -14.60 -19.02 9.77
CA LEU A 39 -15.18 -17.84 9.16
C LEU A 39 -13.98 -17.06 8.63
N LYS A 40 -13.68 -17.22 7.34
CA LYS A 40 -12.76 -16.33 6.66
C LYS A 40 -13.43 -14.99 6.73
N THR A 41 -12.89 -14.13 7.60
CA THR A 41 -13.08 -12.69 7.49
C THR A 41 -12.89 -12.31 6.02
N ASN A 42 -13.73 -11.41 5.54
CA ASN A 42 -13.75 -10.92 4.17
C ASN A 42 -12.52 -10.00 3.94
N GLU A 43 -11.32 -10.48 4.24
CA GLU A 43 -10.09 -9.72 4.06
C GLU A 43 -9.75 -9.71 2.58
N ASN A 44 -9.97 -8.56 1.96
CA ASN A 44 -9.44 -8.27 0.62
C ASN A 44 -7.90 -8.27 0.73
N PRO A 45 -7.19 -9.24 0.14
CA PRO A 45 -5.74 -9.31 0.26
C PRO A 45 -5.11 -7.99 -0.16
N SER A 46 -4.11 -7.55 0.60
CA SER A 46 -3.42 -6.29 0.34
C SER A 46 -1.91 -6.42 0.49
N VAL A 47 -1.18 -5.49 -0.11
CA VAL A 47 0.27 -5.38 -0.04
C VAL A 47 0.67 -3.93 0.19
N THR A 48 1.62 -3.73 1.10
CA THR A 48 2.24 -2.43 1.34
C THR A 48 3.32 -2.17 0.31
N VAL A 49 3.28 -0.99 -0.32
CA VAL A 49 4.34 -0.52 -1.22
C VAL A 49 5.02 0.67 -0.57
N LEU A 50 6.26 0.47 -0.10
CA LEU A 50 7.08 1.51 0.51
C LEU A 50 7.76 2.34 -0.58
N CYS A 51 7.79 3.66 -0.41
CA CYS A 51 8.47 4.60 -1.29
C CYS A 51 9.57 5.36 -0.54
N TYR A 52 10.80 5.12 -0.95
CA TYR A 52 12.01 5.83 -0.53
C TYR A 52 12.49 6.72 -1.68
N HIS A 53 13.40 7.66 -1.40
CA HIS A 53 14.07 8.43 -2.45
C HIS A 53 15.59 8.43 -2.22
N HIS A 54 16.07 9.27 -1.31
CA HIS A 54 17.50 9.48 -1.08
C HIS A 54 17.93 8.86 0.26
N ILE A 55 19.02 8.09 0.25
CA ILE A 55 19.59 7.46 1.45
C ILE A 55 20.94 8.08 1.75
N ILE A 56 21.15 8.66 2.94
CA ILE A 56 22.40 9.37 3.26
C ILE A 56 23.02 8.85 4.56
N PRO A 57 24.34 8.95 4.75
CA PRO A 57 24.98 8.37 5.93
C PRO A 57 24.59 9.06 7.24
N GLU A 58 24.26 10.36 7.22
CA GLU A 58 23.94 11.17 8.39
C GLU A 58 22.77 12.11 8.10
N ALA A 59 21.98 12.49 9.12
CA ALA A 59 20.83 13.38 8.95
C ALA A 59 21.26 14.80 8.52
N LEU A 60 20.45 15.43 7.66
CA LEU A 60 20.63 16.84 7.32
C LEU A 60 20.00 17.74 8.39
N PRO A 61 20.55 18.96 8.62
CA PRO A 61 19.96 19.93 9.55
C PRO A 61 18.54 20.36 9.18
N GLU A 62 18.19 20.29 7.89
CA GLU A 62 16.83 20.44 7.38
C GLU A 62 16.37 19.07 6.86
N SER A 63 15.44 18.44 7.58
CA SER A 63 14.84 17.18 7.15
C SER A 63 13.96 17.42 5.93
N LEU A 64 14.44 17.06 4.75
CA LEU A 64 13.55 16.90 3.60
C LEU A 64 12.74 15.61 3.79
N ASN A 65 11.43 15.68 3.56
CA ASN A 65 10.48 14.59 3.86
C ASN A 65 10.74 13.26 3.10
N THR A 66 11.72 13.22 2.22
CA THR A 66 12.08 12.09 1.35
C THR A 66 13.52 11.60 1.53
N ILE A 67 14.24 12.13 2.52
CA ILE A 67 15.61 11.71 2.86
C ILE A 67 15.55 10.81 4.08
N VAL A 68 16.11 9.60 3.98
CA VAL A 68 16.21 8.65 5.09
C VAL A 68 17.69 8.35 5.36
N THR A 69 18.09 8.26 6.62
CA THR A 69 19.48 7.92 6.93
C THR A 69 19.79 6.45 6.65
N LEU A 70 21.05 6.12 6.40
CA LEU A 70 21.51 4.75 6.20
C LEU A 70 21.17 3.86 7.39
N SER A 71 21.36 4.36 8.62
CA SER A 71 21.02 3.59 9.82
C SER A 71 19.54 3.28 9.91
N GLU A 72 18.66 4.25 9.64
CA GLU A 72 17.21 4.03 9.65
C GLU A 72 16.80 3.03 8.57
N PHE A 73 17.32 3.19 7.35
CA PHE A 73 17.03 2.27 6.27
C PHE A 73 17.52 0.86 6.60
N GLU A 74 18.71 0.72 7.18
CA GLU A 74 19.24 -0.58 7.60
C GLU A 74 18.39 -1.23 8.69
N ASP A 75 17.95 -0.48 9.70
CA ASP A 75 17.07 -0.99 10.76
C ASP A 75 15.71 -1.45 10.19
N GLN A 76 15.16 -0.70 9.24
CA GLN A 76 13.91 -1.04 8.55
C GLN A 76 14.06 -2.32 7.71
N MET A 77 15.14 -2.44 6.92
CA MET A 77 15.39 -3.66 6.13
C MET A 77 15.70 -4.88 7.01
N LYS A 78 16.46 -4.67 8.08
CA LYS A 78 16.73 -5.71 9.09
C LYS A 78 15.43 -6.21 9.71
N TYR A 79 14.50 -5.31 10.02
CA TYR A 79 13.18 -5.67 10.54
C TYR A 79 12.43 -6.58 9.58
N LEU A 80 12.33 -6.19 8.30
CA LEU A 80 11.68 -7.01 7.26
C LEU A 80 12.27 -8.42 7.21
N TYR A 81 13.60 -8.51 7.20
CA TYR A 81 14.32 -9.79 7.20
C TYR A 81 14.05 -10.64 8.45
N GLU A 82 14.23 -10.07 9.65
CA GLU A 82 14.05 -10.78 10.93
C GLU A 82 12.61 -11.26 11.14
N HIS A 83 11.62 -10.58 10.55
CA HIS A 83 10.19 -10.90 10.67
C HIS A 83 9.62 -11.67 9.48
N GLY A 84 10.49 -12.11 8.56
CA GLY A 84 10.13 -13.03 7.48
C GLY A 84 9.30 -12.40 6.36
N TYR A 85 9.46 -11.10 6.11
CA TYR A 85 8.77 -10.45 5.00
C TYR A 85 9.25 -10.97 3.65
N TYR A 86 8.31 -11.19 2.74
CA TYR A 86 8.58 -11.43 1.34
C TYR A 86 8.62 -10.10 0.57
N THR A 87 9.74 -9.79 -0.09
CA THR A 87 9.83 -8.61 -0.97
C THR A 87 9.38 -8.97 -2.38
N ALA A 88 8.20 -8.50 -2.76
CA ALA A 88 7.59 -8.79 -4.05
C ALA A 88 8.26 -8.03 -5.21
N SER A 89 8.43 -8.74 -6.33
CA SER A 89 8.82 -8.18 -7.62
C SER A 89 7.65 -7.50 -8.34
N LEU A 90 7.93 -6.71 -9.38
CA LEU A 90 6.90 -6.16 -10.27
C LEU A 90 6.03 -7.27 -10.87
N LYS A 91 6.63 -8.41 -11.22
CA LYS A 91 5.90 -9.57 -11.71
C LYS A 91 4.92 -10.12 -10.67
N ASP A 92 5.34 -10.23 -9.41
CA ASP A 92 4.45 -10.71 -8.34
C ASP A 92 3.22 -9.80 -8.19
N ILE A 93 3.42 -8.48 -8.27
CA ILE A 93 2.33 -7.49 -8.21
C ILE A 93 1.42 -7.58 -9.43
N GLN A 94 1.98 -7.77 -10.62
CA GLN A 94 1.19 -8.01 -11.83
C GLN A 94 0.32 -9.27 -11.68
N GLU A 95 0.89 -10.39 -11.27
CA GLU A 95 0.15 -11.65 -11.08
C GLU A 95 -0.92 -11.53 -9.99
N PHE A 96 -0.63 -10.80 -8.91
CA PHE A 96 -1.57 -10.49 -7.85
C PHE A 96 -2.80 -9.74 -8.36
N LEU A 97 -2.60 -8.69 -9.16
CA LEU A 97 -3.69 -7.85 -9.66
C LEU A 97 -4.48 -8.49 -10.80
N TYR A 98 -3.79 -9.05 -11.79
CA TYR A 98 -4.41 -9.54 -13.03
C TYR A 98 -4.93 -10.97 -12.89
N ASN A 99 -4.16 -11.85 -12.27
CA ASN A 99 -4.47 -13.29 -12.19
C ASN A 99 -4.98 -13.72 -10.82
N LYS A 100 -5.15 -12.76 -9.90
CA LYS A 100 -5.60 -12.99 -8.52
C LYS A 100 -4.74 -14.01 -7.80
N GLN A 101 -3.45 -14.09 -8.16
CA GLN A 101 -2.49 -14.94 -7.49
C GLN A 101 -2.36 -14.48 -6.04
N LYS A 102 -2.28 -15.43 -5.11
CA LYS A 102 -2.01 -15.11 -3.71
C LYS A 102 -0.53 -14.79 -3.54
N LEU A 103 -0.25 -13.68 -2.88
CA LEU A 103 1.08 -13.36 -2.40
C LEU A 103 1.38 -14.17 -1.12
N PRO A 104 2.66 -14.42 -0.80
CA PRO A 104 3.05 -14.89 0.52
C PRO A 104 2.49 -13.97 1.62
N GLU A 105 2.27 -14.53 2.81
CA GLU A 105 2.00 -13.71 4.00
C GLU A 105 3.18 -12.76 4.25
N LYS A 106 2.91 -11.60 4.85
CA LYS A 106 3.90 -10.54 5.09
C LYS A 106 4.65 -10.12 3.80
N THR A 107 3.90 -9.84 2.74
CA THR A 107 4.49 -9.31 1.51
C THR A 107 4.60 -7.78 1.57
N VAL A 108 5.74 -7.25 1.14
CA VAL A 108 5.98 -5.81 0.95
C VAL A 108 6.65 -5.58 -0.41
N VAL A 109 6.46 -4.41 -0.99
CA VAL A 109 7.25 -3.93 -2.15
C VAL A 109 8.09 -2.75 -1.68
N ILE A 110 9.40 -2.81 -1.93
CA ILE A 110 10.31 -1.70 -1.65
C ILE A 110 10.54 -0.95 -2.95
N THR A 111 10.24 0.35 -2.99
CA THR A 111 10.45 1.19 -4.17
C THR A 111 11.31 2.40 -3.83
N PHE A 112 12.10 2.85 -4.80
CA PHE A 112 12.86 4.10 -4.76
C PHE A 112 12.51 4.96 -5.97
N ASP A 113 12.31 6.26 -5.77
CA ASP A 113 12.12 7.21 -6.86
C ASP A 113 13.41 7.98 -7.19
N ASP A 114 13.40 8.65 -8.35
CA ASP A 114 14.41 9.58 -8.87
C ASP A 114 15.78 9.02 -9.29
N GLY A 115 16.13 7.78 -8.93
CA GLY A 115 17.38 7.15 -9.33
C GLY A 115 18.63 7.84 -8.79
N TYR A 116 18.68 8.13 -7.49
CA TYR A 116 19.85 8.73 -6.85
C TYR A 116 21.03 7.75 -6.75
N GLU A 117 22.26 8.24 -6.91
CA GLU A 117 23.46 7.40 -6.77
C GLU A 117 23.57 6.77 -5.38
N SER A 118 23.06 7.46 -4.37
CA SER A 118 22.96 6.94 -3.00
C SER A 118 22.23 5.59 -2.91
N ASN A 119 21.30 5.30 -3.83
CA ASN A 119 20.60 4.01 -3.86
C ASN A 119 21.58 2.87 -4.19
N TYR A 120 22.63 3.13 -4.99
CA TYR A 120 23.69 2.17 -5.27
C TYR A 120 24.72 2.09 -4.14
N ILE A 121 25.19 3.24 -3.66
CA ILE A 121 26.27 3.31 -2.66
C ILE A 121 25.80 2.74 -1.31
N TYR A 122 24.57 3.01 -0.92
CA TYR A 122 24.05 2.67 0.40
C TYR A 122 22.92 1.63 0.34
N ALA A 123 21.79 1.96 -0.30
CA ALA A 123 20.60 1.11 -0.22
C ALA A 123 20.83 -0.30 -0.78
N TYR A 124 21.49 -0.40 -1.93
CA TYR A 124 21.81 -1.67 -2.58
C TYR A 124 22.75 -2.56 -1.74
N GLN A 125 23.65 -1.98 -0.93
CA GLN A 125 24.50 -2.76 -0.04
C GLN A 125 23.69 -3.41 1.09
N VAL A 126 22.73 -2.67 1.65
CA VAL A 126 21.80 -3.16 2.65
C VAL A 126 20.85 -4.21 2.07
N LEU A 127 20.30 -3.99 0.87
CA LEU A 127 19.44 -4.95 0.17
C LEU A 127 20.18 -6.28 -0.07
N LYS A 128 21.43 -6.23 -0.54
CA LYS A 128 22.29 -7.43 -0.68
C LYS A 128 22.53 -8.15 0.63
N LYS A 129 22.78 -7.40 1.71
CA LYS A 129 23.05 -7.97 3.05
C LYS A 129 21.88 -8.82 3.55
N TYR A 130 20.65 -8.42 3.24
CA TYR A 130 19.42 -9.08 3.70
C TYR A 130 18.68 -9.86 2.62
N ASP A 131 19.24 -9.99 1.41
CA ASP A 131 18.63 -10.66 0.25
C ASP A 131 17.22 -10.13 -0.10
N LEU A 132 17.05 -8.81 -0.02
CA LEU A 132 15.78 -8.12 -0.24
C LEU A 132 15.72 -7.55 -1.66
N LYS A 133 14.54 -7.67 -2.27
CA LYS A 133 14.26 -7.11 -3.61
C LYS A 133 13.67 -5.71 -3.53
N ALA A 134 14.00 -4.89 -4.52
CA ALA A 134 13.46 -3.54 -4.65
C ALA A 134 13.25 -3.15 -6.12
N VAL A 135 12.48 -2.08 -6.33
CA VAL A 135 12.29 -1.43 -7.62
C VAL A 135 12.82 0.01 -7.55
N ILE A 136 13.60 0.43 -8.53
CA ILE A 136 14.04 1.83 -8.65
C ILE A 136 13.42 2.46 -9.89
N PHE A 137 12.64 3.53 -9.72
CA PHE A 137 12.07 4.32 -10.80
C PHE A 137 13.03 5.46 -11.17
N ILE A 138 13.52 5.45 -12.41
CA ILE A 138 14.58 6.38 -12.87
C ILE A 138 14.02 7.48 -13.76
N ILE A 139 14.53 8.70 -13.58
CA ILE A 139 14.27 9.83 -14.48
C ILE A 139 15.25 9.74 -15.64
N GLY A 140 14.75 9.44 -16.84
CA GLY A 140 15.58 9.06 -17.99
C GLY A 140 16.64 10.10 -18.38
N SER A 141 16.30 11.39 -18.33
CA SER A 141 17.20 12.51 -18.69
C SER A 141 18.33 12.72 -17.68
N LYS A 142 18.22 12.15 -16.48
CA LYS A 142 19.15 12.35 -15.36
C LYS A 142 20.16 11.22 -15.21
N MET A 143 19.97 10.09 -15.88
CA MET A 143 20.90 8.95 -15.80
C MET A 143 22.14 9.23 -16.64
N VAL A 144 23.32 8.91 -16.10
CA VAL A 144 24.61 9.29 -16.68
C VAL A 144 25.35 8.08 -17.27
N ASP A 145 25.98 8.27 -18.42
CA ASP A 145 26.75 7.20 -19.10
C ASP A 145 28.15 7.05 -18.48
N ASP A 146 28.81 8.15 -18.13
CA ASP A 146 30.21 8.20 -17.67
C ASP A 146 30.40 8.75 -16.24
N GLY A 147 29.30 8.89 -15.49
CA GLY A 147 29.34 9.03 -14.03
C GLY A 147 30.02 10.29 -13.51
N GLN A 148 29.45 11.48 -13.78
CA GLN A 148 29.41 12.63 -12.85
C GLN A 148 28.22 13.54 -13.21
N ALA A 149 27.59 14.17 -12.21
CA ALA A 149 26.66 15.25 -12.48
C ALA A 149 27.36 16.41 -13.20
N GLN A 150 26.76 16.94 -14.27
CA GLN A 150 27.31 18.11 -14.98
C GLN A 150 27.28 19.40 -14.13
N ASP A 151 26.43 19.42 -13.11
CA ASP A 151 26.36 20.48 -12.10
C ASP A 151 26.93 19.93 -10.77
N PRO A 152 28.01 20.52 -10.23
CA PRO A 152 28.60 20.08 -8.97
C PRO A 152 27.69 20.31 -7.74
N ASN A 153 26.56 21.01 -7.89
CA ASN A 153 25.55 21.17 -6.84
C ASN A 153 24.36 20.21 -7.00
N ALA A 154 24.27 19.49 -8.12
CA ALA A 154 23.22 18.51 -8.31
C ALA A 154 23.53 17.25 -7.49
N ILE A 155 22.49 16.64 -6.94
CA ILE A 155 22.62 15.35 -6.27
C ILE A 155 22.92 14.29 -7.34
N ASP A 156 23.98 13.52 -7.13
CA ASP A 156 24.41 12.51 -8.08
C ASP A 156 23.33 11.45 -8.35
N LYS A 157 23.31 11.00 -9.60
CA LYS A 157 22.35 10.08 -10.17
C LYS A 157 23.04 8.80 -10.61
N LEU A 158 22.26 7.73 -10.68
CA LEU A 158 22.80 6.43 -11.06
C LEU A 158 23.46 6.47 -12.45
N SER A 159 24.62 5.84 -12.55
CA SER A 159 25.27 5.58 -13.83
C SER A 159 24.73 4.33 -14.50
N PHE A 160 24.88 4.22 -15.82
CA PHE A 160 24.45 3.03 -16.57
C PHE A 160 25.09 1.74 -16.05
N ASP A 161 26.35 1.78 -15.62
CA ASP A 161 27.05 0.62 -15.06
C ASP A 161 26.50 0.24 -13.68
N GLN A 162 26.19 1.20 -12.82
CA GLN A 162 25.54 0.94 -11.52
C GLN A 162 24.15 0.31 -11.71
N ILE A 163 23.35 0.82 -12.64
CA ILE A 163 22.04 0.26 -12.99
C ILE A 163 22.20 -1.18 -13.49
N LYS A 164 23.14 -1.42 -14.42
CA LYS A 164 23.39 -2.75 -14.99
C LYS A 164 23.84 -3.76 -13.94
N GLU A 165 24.72 -3.36 -13.01
CA GLU A 165 25.15 -4.21 -11.92
C GLU A 165 23.99 -4.59 -11.00
N MET A 166 23.20 -3.59 -10.57
CA MET A 166 22.04 -3.83 -9.70
C MET A 166 20.99 -4.72 -10.37
N ALA A 167 20.68 -4.47 -11.64
CA ALA A 167 19.76 -5.31 -12.41
C ALA A 167 20.28 -6.74 -12.56
N GLY A 168 21.58 -6.90 -12.85
CA GLY A 168 22.24 -8.19 -13.01
C GLY A 168 22.30 -9.04 -11.73
N SER A 169 22.13 -8.42 -10.56
CA SER A 169 22.09 -9.12 -9.27
C SER A 169 20.82 -9.96 -9.06
N GLY A 170 19.73 -9.62 -9.76
CA GLY A 170 18.40 -10.18 -9.53
C GLY A 170 17.66 -9.62 -8.31
N LEU A 171 18.26 -8.68 -7.57
CA LEU A 171 17.63 -8.01 -6.43
C LEU A 171 16.89 -6.73 -6.82
N VAL A 172 17.36 -6.00 -7.83
CA VAL A 172 16.81 -4.68 -8.19
C VAL A 172 16.21 -4.69 -9.57
N GLU A 173 14.93 -4.35 -9.66
CA GLU A 173 14.25 -4.06 -10.92
C GLU A 173 14.23 -2.55 -11.17
N PHE A 174 14.14 -2.14 -12.44
CA PHE A 174 14.08 -0.73 -12.82
C PHE A 174 12.76 -0.40 -13.52
N GLY A 175 12.18 0.75 -13.16
CA GLY A 175 10.93 1.27 -13.72
C GLY A 175 11.09 2.69 -14.24
N ASN A 176 10.04 3.18 -14.89
CA ASN A 176 9.99 4.51 -15.47
C ASN A 176 9.62 5.58 -14.43
N HIS A 177 10.35 6.71 -14.38
CA HIS A 177 9.97 7.93 -13.66
C HIS A 177 9.89 9.16 -14.58
N THR A 178 9.43 8.95 -15.81
CA THR A 178 9.46 9.85 -16.98
C THR A 178 10.87 10.07 -17.53
N PHE A 179 10.96 10.57 -18.77
CA PHE A 179 12.24 11.00 -19.31
C PHE A 179 12.64 12.35 -18.70
N ASP A 180 11.78 13.37 -18.80
CA ASP A 180 12.12 14.73 -18.34
C ASP A 180 10.91 15.50 -17.78
N ALA A 181 9.91 14.80 -17.26
CA ALA A 181 8.65 15.40 -16.78
C ALA A 181 8.58 15.57 -15.24
N HIS A 182 9.70 15.41 -14.55
CA HIS A 182 9.83 15.53 -13.09
C HIS A 182 10.17 16.97 -12.65
N ASP A 183 9.28 17.91 -12.96
CA ASP A 183 9.40 19.33 -12.54
C ASP A 183 8.00 19.96 -12.39
N PHE A 184 7.93 21.22 -11.96
CA PHE A 184 6.72 22.04 -11.96
C PHE A 184 6.79 23.15 -13.02
N ILE A 185 5.75 23.27 -13.82
CA ILE A 185 5.54 24.41 -14.72
C ILE A 185 4.29 25.15 -14.28
N ASN A 186 4.42 26.46 -14.03
CA ASN A 186 3.33 27.33 -13.57
C ASN A 186 2.62 26.80 -12.30
N GLY A 187 3.36 26.18 -11.38
CA GLY A 187 2.82 25.63 -10.14
C GLY A 187 2.04 24.33 -10.28
N GLN A 188 2.11 23.66 -11.43
CA GLN A 188 1.55 22.33 -11.66
C GLN A 188 2.64 21.35 -12.10
N PRO A 189 2.56 20.07 -11.74
CA PRO A 189 3.48 19.05 -12.26
C PRO A 189 3.56 19.07 -13.78
N TYR A 190 4.77 19.16 -14.32
CA TYR A 190 5.03 19.34 -15.75
C TYR A 190 4.32 18.25 -16.59
N LEU A 191 4.38 17.00 -16.13
CA LEU A 191 3.71 15.88 -16.77
C LEU A 191 2.22 16.11 -17.09
N LEU A 192 1.49 16.91 -16.29
CA LEU A 192 0.07 17.18 -16.47
C LEU A 192 -0.21 18.17 -17.60
N SER A 193 0.81 18.92 -18.01
CA SER A 193 0.73 19.90 -19.10
C SER A 193 1.09 19.30 -20.46
N MET A 194 1.61 18.07 -20.49
CA MET A 194 1.99 17.39 -21.73
C MET A 194 0.76 16.88 -22.47
N ASP A 195 0.76 17.06 -23.80
CA ASP A 195 -0.24 16.46 -24.67
C ASP A 195 0.11 15.00 -24.99
N GLN A 196 -0.77 14.32 -25.70
CA GLN A 196 -0.61 12.89 -25.99
C GLN A 196 0.69 12.58 -26.74
N ASP A 197 1.08 13.41 -27.72
CA ASP A 197 2.30 13.20 -28.48
C ASP A 197 3.54 13.40 -27.60
N GLY A 198 3.56 14.44 -26.76
CA GLY A 198 4.63 14.66 -25.79
C GLY A 198 4.82 13.49 -24.83
N VAL A 199 3.72 12.91 -24.32
CA VAL A 199 3.78 11.74 -23.44
C VAL A 199 4.32 10.50 -24.16
N LEU A 200 3.91 10.26 -25.41
CA LEU A 200 4.44 9.15 -26.21
C LEU A 200 5.94 9.31 -26.48
N LEU A 201 6.40 10.53 -26.79
CA LEU A 201 7.83 10.81 -26.94
C LEU A 201 8.61 10.57 -25.65
N ASP A 202 8.08 11.00 -24.49
CA ASP A 202 8.73 10.75 -23.19
C ASP A 202 8.93 9.24 -22.94
N PHE A 203 7.90 8.44 -23.21
CA PHE A 203 7.97 6.98 -23.08
C PHE A 203 8.96 6.34 -24.05
N GLU A 204 9.01 6.81 -25.30
CA GLU A 204 10.01 6.37 -26.27
C GLU A 204 11.43 6.68 -25.80
N GLN A 205 11.66 7.88 -25.26
CA GLN A 205 12.96 8.30 -24.76
C GLN A 205 13.40 7.47 -23.55
N VAL A 206 12.49 7.14 -22.63
CA VAL A 206 12.78 6.20 -21.53
C VAL A 206 13.19 4.84 -22.06
N ASN A 207 12.45 4.27 -23.02
CA ASN A 207 12.82 2.98 -23.62
C ASN A 207 14.21 3.04 -24.29
N ASN A 208 14.55 4.16 -24.95
CA ASN A 208 15.87 4.37 -25.51
C ASN A 208 16.98 4.38 -24.42
N VAL A 209 16.71 4.95 -23.24
CA VAL A 209 17.63 4.88 -22.10
C VAL A 209 17.82 3.44 -21.62
N PHE A 210 16.73 2.69 -21.40
CA PHE A 210 16.82 1.27 -20.99
C PHE A 210 17.57 0.41 -22.02
N ASN A 211 17.33 0.64 -23.32
CA ASN A 211 18.04 -0.04 -24.41
C ASN A 211 19.54 0.26 -24.40
N LYS A 212 19.95 1.51 -24.12
CA LYS A 212 21.37 1.88 -24.01
C LYS A 212 22.05 1.21 -22.82
N ILE A 213 21.36 1.09 -21.69
CA ILE A 213 21.85 0.38 -20.50
C ILE A 213 21.97 -1.13 -20.79
N GLY A 214 21.15 -1.65 -21.70
CA GLY A 214 21.06 -3.07 -22.03
C GLY A 214 20.00 -3.82 -21.22
N LEU A 215 18.98 -3.11 -20.75
CA LEU A 215 17.82 -3.65 -20.06
C LEU A 215 16.61 -3.76 -20.99
N SER A 216 15.66 -4.61 -20.63
CA SER A 216 14.35 -4.64 -21.29
C SER A 216 13.56 -3.37 -20.97
N ASN A 217 12.64 -2.99 -21.87
CA ASN A 217 11.74 -1.86 -21.61
C ASN A 217 10.98 -2.07 -20.29
N PRO A 218 10.82 -1.01 -19.49
CA PRO A 218 10.13 -1.09 -18.21
C PRO A 218 8.65 -1.39 -18.42
N ILE A 219 8.09 -2.21 -17.53
CA ILE A 219 6.64 -2.54 -17.49
C ILE A 219 5.88 -1.70 -16.48
N SER A 220 6.56 -0.81 -15.76
CA SER A 220 6.00 -0.05 -14.66
C SER A 220 6.44 1.42 -14.69
N ILE A 221 5.55 2.30 -14.22
CA ILE A 221 5.81 3.73 -14.06
C ILE A 221 5.49 4.16 -12.63
N ALA A 222 6.37 4.94 -12.00
CA ALA A 222 5.99 5.79 -10.90
C ALA A 222 5.70 7.18 -11.46
N TYR A 223 4.54 7.74 -11.18
CA TYR A 223 4.22 9.07 -11.68
C TYR A 223 4.85 10.15 -10.79
N PRO A 224 5.58 11.14 -11.35
CA PRO A 224 6.14 12.23 -10.56
C PRO A 224 5.07 12.90 -9.70
N PHE A 225 5.39 13.09 -8.42
CA PHE A 225 4.49 13.64 -7.40
C PHE A 225 3.15 12.87 -7.24
N GLY A 226 3.08 11.64 -7.75
CA GLY A 226 1.90 10.79 -7.80
C GLY A 226 0.75 11.33 -8.64
N LYS A 227 1.00 12.29 -9.54
CA LYS A 227 -0.04 12.87 -10.41
C LYS A 227 0.00 12.22 -11.78
N PHE A 228 -1.16 12.09 -12.42
CA PHE A 228 -1.27 11.61 -13.79
C PHE A 228 -2.61 12.06 -14.39
N ASN A 229 -2.76 11.88 -15.70
CA ASN A 229 -4.02 12.10 -16.41
C ASN A 229 -4.28 10.96 -17.42
N ASP A 230 -5.39 11.04 -18.16
CA ASP A 230 -5.78 10.00 -19.12
C ASP A 230 -4.77 9.82 -20.26
N ALA A 231 -4.01 10.86 -20.63
CA ALA A 231 -2.99 10.76 -21.66
C ALA A 231 -1.86 9.80 -21.23
N TRP A 232 -1.39 9.91 -19.98
CA TRP A 232 -0.39 9.00 -19.41
C TRP A 232 -0.89 7.56 -19.29
N VAL A 233 -2.15 7.37 -18.87
CA VAL A 233 -2.75 6.01 -18.79
C VAL A 233 -2.93 5.42 -20.19
N THR A 234 -3.25 6.23 -21.19
CA THR A 234 -3.38 5.80 -22.58
C THR A 234 -2.03 5.43 -23.19
N ALA A 235 -1.00 6.28 -23.00
CA ALA A 235 0.35 5.99 -23.46
C ALA A 235 0.93 4.74 -22.79
N ALA A 236 0.69 4.54 -21.49
CA ALA A 236 1.02 3.30 -20.78
C ALA A 236 0.47 2.05 -21.46
N LYS A 237 -0.77 2.07 -21.94
CA LYS A 237 -1.34 0.94 -22.68
C LYS A 237 -0.65 0.74 -24.03
N VAL A 238 -0.30 1.82 -24.74
CA VAL A 238 0.39 1.75 -26.05
C VAL A 238 1.77 1.10 -25.92
N TYR A 239 2.50 1.42 -24.85
CA TYR A 239 3.84 0.88 -24.57
C TYR A 239 3.84 -0.38 -23.69
N ASP A 240 2.67 -1.00 -23.49
CA ASP A 240 2.49 -2.24 -22.74
C ASP A 240 2.90 -2.20 -21.25
N TYR A 241 2.81 -1.03 -20.63
CA TYR A 241 2.96 -0.89 -19.18
C TYR A 241 1.80 -1.59 -18.46
N LYS A 242 2.14 -2.25 -17.35
CA LYS A 242 1.23 -3.08 -16.55
C LYS A 242 0.91 -2.43 -15.21
N LEU A 243 1.82 -1.61 -14.69
CA LEU A 243 1.74 -1.07 -13.33
C LEU A 243 2.02 0.43 -13.32
N GLY A 244 1.19 1.19 -12.62
CA GLY A 244 1.35 2.64 -12.43
C GLY A 244 1.25 2.97 -10.96
N PHE A 245 2.28 3.57 -10.39
CA PHE A 245 2.41 3.89 -8.98
C PHE A 245 2.24 5.39 -8.72
N THR A 246 1.48 5.71 -7.68
CA THR A 246 1.25 7.06 -7.17
C THR A 246 1.98 7.25 -5.84
N VAL A 247 1.75 8.37 -5.17
CA VAL A 247 2.13 8.57 -3.76
C VAL A 247 0.90 8.73 -2.86
N ASN A 248 -0.27 8.29 -3.35
CA ASN A 248 -1.47 8.24 -2.54
C ASN A 248 -1.23 7.25 -1.41
N LYS A 249 -1.39 7.72 -0.16
CA LYS A 249 -1.19 6.90 1.02
C LYS A 249 -2.25 5.79 1.07
N GLY A 250 -1.80 4.56 1.27
CA GLY A 250 -2.67 3.39 1.37
C GLY A 250 -2.02 2.13 0.84
N PHE A 251 -2.82 1.07 0.79
CA PHE A 251 -2.38 -0.26 0.35
C PHE A 251 -2.79 -0.53 -1.08
N VAL A 252 -2.10 -1.48 -1.71
CA VAL A 252 -2.52 -2.07 -2.98
C VAL A 252 -3.34 -3.30 -2.66
N TYR A 253 -4.61 -3.28 -3.03
CA TYR A 253 -5.52 -4.40 -2.88
C TYR A 253 -5.60 -5.21 -4.16
N GLN A 254 -6.09 -6.44 -4.08
CA GLN A 254 -6.18 -7.31 -5.25
C GLN A 254 -7.10 -6.76 -6.36
N ASP A 255 -8.03 -5.86 -6.02
CA ASP A 255 -8.93 -5.14 -6.92
C ASP A 255 -8.47 -3.71 -7.24
N SER A 256 -7.29 -3.29 -6.79
CA SER A 256 -6.74 -1.98 -7.13
C SER A 256 -6.56 -1.83 -8.64
N PRO A 257 -6.87 -0.64 -9.20
CA PRO A 257 -6.62 -0.35 -10.60
C PRO A 257 -5.10 -0.42 -10.90
N PRO A 258 -4.63 -1.26 -11.84
CA PRO A 258 -3.20 -1.50 -12.03
C PRO A 258 -2.36 -0.26 -12.38
N MET A 259 -2.97 0.76 -13.00
CA MET A 259 -2.31 2.02 -13.33
C MET A 259 -2.50 3.12 -12.27
N ASN A 260 -2.99 2.79 -11.08
CA ASN A 260 -3.17 3.72 -9.97
C ASN A 260 -2.99 2.99 -8.64
N LEU A 261 -1.75 2.59 -8.37
CA LEU A 261 -1.32 1.87 -7.19
C LEU A 261 -0.86 2.85 -6.12
N ASN A 262 -1.32 2.63 -4.90
CA ASN A 262 -0.93 3.44 -3.74
C ASN A 262 0.50 3.11 -3.29
N ARG A 263 1.17 4.11 -2.72
CA ARG A 263 2.48 3.93 -2.07
C ARG A 263 2.54 4.78 -0.80
N ILE A 264 3.27 4.28 0.18
CA ILE A 264 3.54 4.97 1.43
C ILE A 264 4.96 5.53 1.36
N ILE A 265 5.09 6.85 1.24
CA ILE A 265 6.40 7.50 1.40
C ILE A 265 6.86 7.27 2.83
N VAL A 266 8.09 6.76 2.98
CA VAL A 266 8.71 6.56 4.30
C VAL A 266 9.39 7.86 4.73
N PRO A 267 8.88 8.54 5.77
CA PRO A 267 9.47 9.81 6.22
C PRO A 267 10.84 9.62 6.88
N PRO A 268 11.66 10.69 6.99
CA PRO A 268 12.76 10.74 7.96
C PRO A 268 12.24 10.52 9.39
N ASP A 269 13.12 10.12 10.31
CA ASP A 269 12.81 9.91 11.72
C ASP A 269 11.70 8.88 11.96
N THR A 270 11.57 7.92 11.04
CA THR A 270 10.66 6.79 11.15
C THR A 270 11.25 5.78 12.13
N THR A 271 10.81 5.88 13.40
CA THR A 271 11.17 4.92 14.44
C THR A 271 10.71 3.50 14.09
N PRO A 272 11.27 2.46 14.73
CA PRO A 272 10.81 1.09 14.53
C PRO A 272 9.29 0.93 14.70
N GLU A 273 8.69 1.58 15.69
CA GLU A 273 7.24 1.54 15.92
C GLU A 273 6.45 2.10 14.74
N LYS A 274 6.84 3.29 14.26
CA LYS A 274 6.21 3.92 13.08
C LYS A 274 6.37 3.04 11.85
N PHE A 275 7.57 2.47 11.64
CA PHE A 275 7.82 1.59 10.50
C PHE A 275 6.91 0.35 10.52
N ARG A 276 6.77 -0.31 11.68
CA ARG A 276 5.86 -1.45 11.84
C ARG A 276 4.42 -1.09 11.54
N ALA A 277 3.98 0.10 11.90
CA ALA A 277 2.66 0.58 11.55
C ALA A 277 2.48 0.84 10.05
N LEU A 278 3.50 1.35 9.34
CA LEU A 278 3.47 1.46 7.87
C LEU A 278 3.23 0.08 7.22
N LEU A 279 3.81 -0.97 7.80
CA LEU A 279 3.70 -2.35 7.34
C LEU A 279 2.42 -3.06 7.80
N GLN A 280 1.60 -2.43 8.65
CA GLN A 280 0.52 -3.06 9.41
C GLN A 280 0.97 -4.27 10.27
N ASP A 281 2.25 -4.39 10.64
CA ASP A 281 2.77 -5.62 11.30
C ASP A 281 2.41 -5.73 12.79
N ASP A 282 2.04 -4.62 13.44
CA ASP A 282 1.90 -4.54 14.89
C ASP A 282 0.55 -3.99 15.38
N SER A 283 -0.34 -3.68 14.45
CA SER A 283 -1.72 -3.36 14.82
C SER A 283 -2.46 -4.69 14.99
N PRO A 284 -2.80 -5.14 16.21
CA PRO A 284 -3.74 -6.23 16.41
C PRO A 284 -4.90 -6.04 15.46
N ALA A 285 -5.22 -7.11 14.73
CA ALA A 285 -6.31 -7.14 13.79
C ALA A 285 -7.56 -6.49 14.39
N LEU A 286 -8.37 -5.89 13.52
CA LEU A 286 -9.68 -5.38 13.90
C LEU A 286 -10.41 -6.44 14.74
N PRO A 287 -10.83 -6.13 15.98
CA PRO A 287 -11.59 -7.09 16.77
C PRO A 287 -12.88 -7.49 16.02
N GLU A 288 -13.26 -8.76 16.14
CA GLU A 288 -14.43 -9.31 15.43
C GLU A 288 -15.70 -8.53 15.79
N GLY A 289 -16.50 -8.18 14.77
CA GLY A 289 -17.78 -7.48 14.94
C GLY A 289 -17.76 -5.97 14.67
N PHE A 290 -16.60 -5.41 14.28
CA PHE A 290 -16.44 -3.98 13.92
C PHE A 290 -16.20 -3.74 12.43
N GLU A 291 -16.40 -4.74 11.57
CA GLU A 291 -16.09 -4.70 10.13
C GLU A 291 -16.89 -3.65 9.36
N GLU A 292 -18.06 -3.26 9.87
CA GLU A 292 -18.94 -2.25 9.27
C GLU A 292 -18.79 -0.86 9.93
N SER A 293 -17.80 -0.71 10.81
CA SER A 293 -17.54 0.51 11.58
C SER A 293 -16.20 1.15 11.20
N ILE A 294 -16.01 2.38 11.67
CA ILE A 294 -14.73 3.06 11.64
C ILE A 294 -14.11 2.97 13.03
N MET A 295 -12.90 2.44 13.13
CA MET A 295 -12.19 2.24 14.39
C MET A 295 -10.92 3.07 14.46
N LEU A 296 -10.82 3.92 15.47
CA LEU A 296 -9.63 4.71 15.79
C LEU A 296 -8.98 4.18 17.06
N ARG A 297 -7.76 3.65 16.97
CA ARG A 297 -7.08 3.09 18.14
C ARG A 297 -6.16 4.12 18.80
N ILE A 298 -6.32 4.34 20.09
CA ILE A 298 -5.48 5.31 20.83
C ILE A 298 -4.03 4.82 20.88
N GLY A 299 -3.10 5.69 20.51
CA GLY A 299 -1.67 5.43 20.48
C GLY A 299 -1.22 4.56 19.30
N SER A 300 -2.10 4.28 18.35
CA SER A 300 -1.76 3.61 17.10
C SER A 300 -2.12 4.50 15.91
N ASP A 301 -1.18 4.62 15.01
CA ASP A 301 -1.29 5.23 13.69
C ASP A 301 -2.06 4.36 12.69
N THR A 302 -2.60 3.21 13.08
CA THR A 302 -3.55 2.44 12.25
C THR A 302 -4.98 2.65 12.72
N ALA A 303 -5.82 3.14 11.82
CA ALA A 303 -7.27 3.09 11.90
C ALA A 303 -7.83 1.94 11.07
N TYR A 304 -9.09 1.59 11.27
CA TYR A 304 -9.83 0.72 10.37
C TYR A 304 -11.05 1.47 9.85
N VAL A 305 -11.28 1.43 8.54
CA VAL A 305 -12.43 2.04 7.87
C VAL A 305 -13.16 0.92 7.13
N PHE A 306 -14.29 0.49 7.65
CA PHE A 306 -15.09 -0.61 7.09
C PHE A 306 -14.26 -1.88 6.85
N GLY A 307 -13.60 -2.35 7.92
CA GLY A 307 -12.77 -3.55 7.89
C GLY A 307 -11.38 -3.34 7.25
N LYS A 308 -11.16 -2.22 6.55
CA LYS A 308 -9.90 -1.95 5.85
C LYS A 308 -8.95 -1.14 6.73
N PRO A 309 -7.72 -1.61 6.98
CA PRO A 309 -6.73 -0.81 7.67
C PRO A 309 -6.40 0.46 6.89
N LEU A 310 -6.18 1.55 7.61
CA LEU A 310 -5.81 2.86 7.11
C LEU A 310 -4.74 3.47 8.01
N LEU A 311 -3.63 3.90 7.41
CA LEU A 311 -2.55 4.55 8.15
C LEU A 311 -2.83 6.06 8.32
N LEU A 312 -2.89 6.52 9.57
CA LEU A 312 -3.09 7.90 9.98
C LEU A 312 -1.80 8.72 9.90
N GLU A 313 -1.91 10.04 9.76
CA GLU A 313 -0.74 10.92 9.80
C GLU A 313 -0.08 11.01 11.17
N SER A 314 -0.88 10.90 12.22
CA SER A 314 -0.43 10.71 13.59
C SER A 314 -1.44 9.86 14.35
N ALA A 315 -0.97 9.16 15.38
CA ALA A 315 -1.81 8.31 16.20
C ALA A 315 -2.89 9.16 16.92
N PRO A 316 -4.12 8.65 17.06
CA PRO A 316 -5.11 9.24 17.94
C PRO A 316 -4.57 9.26 19.38
N ILE A 317 -4.77 10.37 20.08
CA ILE A 317 -4.30 10.58 21.45
C ILE A 317 -5.46 10.96 22.37
N ILE A 318 -5.24 10.84 23.68
CA ILE A 318 -6.17 11.35 24.68
C ILE A 318 -5.62 12.64 25.26
N VAL A 319 -6.38 13.73 25.14
CA VAL A 319 -6.08 15.03 25.76
C VAL A 319 -7.22 15.35 26.73
N ASN A 320 -6.92 15.43 28.02
CA ASN A 320 -7.91 15.71 29.09
C ASN A 320 -9.16 14.80 29.03
N GLY A 321 -8.96 13.52 28.70
CA GLY A 321 -10.06 12.54 28.59
C GLY A 321 -10.83 12.59 27.27
N VAL A 322 -10.44 13.43 26.32
CA VAL A 322 -11.04 13.53 24.99
C VAL A 322 -10.14 12.85 23.96
N ALA A 323 -10.70 11.94 23.16
CA ALA A 323 -10.01 11.35 22.03
C ALA A 323 -9.84 12.38 20.91
N MET A 324 -8.60 12.52 20.45
CA MET A 324 -8.17 13.44 19.42
C MET A 324 -7.58 12.64 18.26
N THR A 325 -7.81 13.03 17.02
CA THR A 325 -7.23 12.41 15.82
C THR A 325 -6.87 13.50 14.80
N PRO A 326 -6.00 13.25 13.80
CA PRO A 326 -5.70 14.22 12.76
C PRO A 326 -6.94 14.73 12.03
N LEU A 327 -7.02 16.04 11.77
CA LEU A 327 -8.10 16.64 10.99
C LEU A 327 -8.23 15.99 9.59
N ASP A 328 -7.10 15.66 8.96
CA ASP A 328 -7.09 15.07 7.62
C ASP A 328 -7.78 13.71 7.55
N PHE A 329 -7.85 12.96 8.66
CA PHE A 329 -8.66 11.76 8.72
C PHE A 329 -10.14 12.04 8.40
N PHE A 330 -10.72 13.08 9.00
CA PHE A 330 -12.11 13.47 8.75
C PHE A 330 -12.31 14.01 7.33
N LYS A 331 -11.34 14.78 6.83
CA LYS A 331 -11.40 15.35 5.48
C LYS A 331 -11.36 14.24 4.42
N GLU A 332 -10.40 13.33 4.53
CA GLU A 332 -10.13 12.31 3.51
C GLU A 332 -11.09 11.13 3.59
N GLN A 333 -11.42 10.66 4.79
CA GLN A 333 -12.20 9.43 4.96
C GLN A 333 -13.69 9.69 5.13
N LEU A 334 -14.05 10.84 5.70
CA LEU A 334 -15.44 11.17 6.01
C LEU A 334 -15.99 12.30 5.13
N GLY A 335 -15.18 12.88 4.25
CA GLY A 335 -15.60 13.93 3.32
C GLY A 335 -15.94 15.24 4.01
N CYS A 336 -15.27 15.54 5.13
CA CYS A 336 -15.52 16.74 5.92
C CYS A 336 -15.00 18.00 5.20
N ASP A 337 -15.89 18.95 4.91
CA ASP A 337 -15.51 20.29 4.45
C ASP A 337 -15.12 21.14 5.66
N VAL A 338 -13.85 21.57 5.72
CA VAL A 338 -13.23 22.13 6.93
C VAL A 338 -12.38 23.35 6.63
N ILE A 339 -12.47 24.34 7.52
CA ILE A 339 -11.64 25.54 7.56
C ILE A 339 -10.88 25.52 8.89
N TRP A 340 -9.55 25.60 8.81
CA TRP A 340 -8.67 25.73 9.97
C TRP A 340 -8.29 27.19 10.20
N ASP A 341 -8.55 27.71 11.40
CA ASP A 341 -8.09 29.01 11.87
C ASP A 341 -6.92 28.84 12.85
N PRO A 342 -5.68 29.13 12.42
CA PRO A 342 -4.48 28.98 13.26
C PRO A 342 -4.34 30.06 14.34
N ILE A 343 -5.07 31.18 14.25
CA ILE A 343 -5.03 32.27 15.24
C ILE A 343 -5.93 31.90 16.42
N LEU A 344 -7.13 31.39 16.12
CA LEU A 344 -8.12 31.03 17.12
C LEU A 344 -7.98 29.58 17.62
N TYR A 345 -7.13 28.79 16.97
CA TYR A 345 -7.01 27.35 17.19
C TYR A 345 -8.36 26.64 17.05
N GLN A 346 -9.11 26.97 15.99
CA GLN A 346 -10.44 26.42 15.74
C GLN A 346 -10.56 25.81 14.35
N VAL A 347 -11.24 24.68 14.27
CA VAL A 347 -11.73 24.12 13.01
C VAL A 347 -13.21 24.44 12.89
N ALA A 348 -13.61 25.01 11.76
CA ALA A 348 -15.01 25.15 11.37
C ALA A 348 -15.33 24.14 10.28
N THR A 349 -16.39 23.35 10.46
CA THR A 349 -16.90 22.43 9.43
C THR A 349 -18.29 22.81 8.98
N ARG A 350 -18.59 22.57 7.71
CA ARG A 350 -19.93 22.75 7.15
C ARG A 350 -20.78 21.52 7.43
N VAL A 351 -21.97 21.72 7.99
CA VAL A 351 -22.91 20.66 8.34
C VAL A 351 -24.03 20.57 7.31
N GLY A 352 -24.13 19.43 6.61
CA GLY A 352 -25.23 19.10 5.69
C GLY A 352 -25.01 19.52 4.23
N TYR A 353 -25.64 18.79 3.30
CA TYR A 353 -25.59 19.08 1.86
C TYR A 353 -26.45 20.30 1.47
N GLU A 354 -27.49 20.61 2.26
CA GLU A 354 -28.51 21.62 1.91
C GLU A 354 -28.46 22.89 2.78
N ASP A 355 -27.88 22.85 3.99
CA ASP A 355 -27.80 24.01 4.89
C ASP A 355 -26.36 24.56 5.05
N ILE A 356 -26.22 25.87 5.15
CA ILE A 356 -24.94 26.59 5.34
C ILE A 356 -24.69 26.80 6.84
N SER A 357 -24.85 25.73 7.64
CA SER A 357 -24.57 25.81 9.07
C SER A 357 -23.12 25.41 9.35
N TRP A 358 -22.42 26.25 10.12
CA TRP A 358 -21.02 26.05 10.48
C TRP A 358 -20.93 25.60 11.93
N PHE A 359 -20.25 24.47 12.15
CA PHE A 359 -19.91 23.99 13.48
C PHE A 359 -18.44 24.28 13.74
N SER A 360 -18.11 24.97 14.83
CA SER A 360 -16.72 25.22 15.22
C SER A 360 -16.33 24.44 16.47
N LEU A 361 -15.09 23.95 16.47
CA LEU A 361 -14.49 23.21 17.56
C LEU A 361 -13.05 23.66 17.76
N THR A 362 -12.57 23.61 19.00
CA THR A 362 -11.16 23.82 19.30
C THR A 362 -10.35 22.65 18.75
N ALA A 363 -9.24 22.96 18.09
CA ALA A 363 -8.26 21.98 17.64
C ALA A 363 -6.88 22.31 18.20
N TYR A 364 -6.00 21.32 18.23
CA TYR A 364 -4.72 21.41 18.92
C TYR A 364 -3.59 21.07 17.94
N PRO A 365 -2.63 21.97 17.71
CA PRO A 365 -1.42 21.61 17.00
C PRO A 365 -0.57 20.69 17.88
N VAL A 366 -0.31 19.48 17.41
CA VAL A 366 0.58 18.50 18.05
C VAL A 366 1.54 18.01 16.99
N ASP A 367 2.85 18.21 17.21
CA ASP A 367 3.92 17.78 16.28
C ASP A 367 3.68 18.21 14.82
N GLY A 368 3.22 19.44 14.62
CA GLY A 368 2.93 19.99 13.28
C GLY A 368 1.62 19.52 12.64
N LYS A 369 0.82 18.71 13.34
CA LYS A 369 -0.49 18.23 12.87
C LYS A 369 -1.64 18.87 13.65
N VAL A 370 -2.74 19.17 12.96
CA VAL A 370 -3.97 19.71 13.59
C VAL A 370 -4.81 18.55 14.11
N MET A 371 -4.88 18.42 15.42
CA MET A 371 -5.64 17.36 16.10
C MET A 371 -7.02 17.87 16.52
N VAL A 372 -8.07 17.14 16.18
CA VAL A 372 -9.47 17.49 16.48
C VAL A 372 -10.16 16.48 17.39
N PRO A 373 -11.08 16.92 18.28
CA PRO A 373 -11.92 16.03 19.07
C PRO A 373 -12.75 15.10 18.19
N VAL A 374 -12.57 13.79 18.35
CA VAL A 374 -13.23 12.78 17.52
C VAL A 374 -14.75 12.85 17.68
N LYS A 375 -15.24 12.83 18.93
CA LYS A 375 -16.66 12.68 19.22
C LYS A 375 -17.53 13.84 18.68
N PRO A 376 -17.26 15.11 19.03
CA PRO A 376 -18.10 16.22 18.56
C PRO A 376 -18.14 16.33 17.04
N LEU A 377 -17.01 16.09 16.38
CA LEU A 377 -16.93 16.21 14.92
C LEU A 377 -17.64 15.04 14.21
N ALA A 378 -17.47 13.81 14.70
CA ALA A 378 -18.15 12.64 14.15
C ALA A 378 -19.68 12.72 14.32
N GLU A 379 -20.16 13.18 15.48
CA GLU A 379 -21.60 13.36 15.74
C GLU A 379 -22.24 14.39 14.80
N VAL A 380 -21.54 15.50 14.52
CA VAL A 380 -21.96 16.50 13.53
C VAL A 380 -22.08 15.91 12.12
N MET A 381 -21.27 14.90 11.81
CA MET A 381 -21.31 14.17 10.54
C MET A 381 -22.32 13.01 10.53
N GLY A 382 -23.12 12.85 11.59
CA GLY A 382 -24.16 11.84 11.69
C GLY A 382 -23.65 10.45 12.11
N TYR A 383 -22.48 10.38 12.76
CA TYR A 383 -21.97 9.14 13.35
C TYR A 383 -22.30 9.08 14.84
N GLU A 384 -22.71 7.90 15.29
CA GLU A 384 -22.67 7.54 16.71
C GLU A 384 -21.23 7.18 17.10
N VAL A 385 -20.83 7.57 18.32
CA VAL A 385 -19.46 7.41 18.80
C VAL A 385 -19.43 6.62 20.11
N GLN A 386 -18.72 5.50 20.10
CA GLN A 386 -18.58 4.61 21.25
C GLN A 386 -17.10 4.43 21.63
N TRP A 387 -16.82 4.42 22.93
CA TRP A 387 -15.50 4.10 23.47
C TRP A 387 -15.46 2.64 23.93
N HIS A 388 -14.45 1.90 23.45
CA HIS A 388 -14.19 0.51 23.78
C HIS A 388 -12.93 0.41 24.65
N GLN A 389 -13.14 0.20 25.94
CA GLN A 389 -12.09 0.35 26.96
C GLN A 389 -11.01 -0.73 26.88
N GLU A 390 -11.37 -1.98 26.55
CA GLU A 390 -10.42 -3.10 26.52
C GLU A 390 -9.49 -2.99 25.31
N GLU A 391 -10.05 -2.63 24.17
CA GLU A 391 -9.41 -2.47 22.86
C GLU A 391 -8.65 -1.14 22.74
N LYS A 392 -8.98 -0.18 23.62
CA LYS A 392 -8.57 1.23 23.56
C LYS A 392 -8.91 1.88 22.23
N MET A 393 -10.13 1.63 21.74
CA MET A 393 -10.60 2.11 20.45
C MET A 393 -11.82 3.01 20.57
N VAL A 394 -11.91 3.99 19.67
CA VAL A 394 -13.11 4.78 19.42
C VAL A 394 -13.77 4.22 18.17
N GLU A 395 -15.02 3.76 18.30
CA GLU A 395 -15.87 3.33 17.18
C GLU A 395 -16.72 4.50 16.70
N LEU A 396 -16.77 4.70 15.39
CA LEU A 396 -17.70 5.60 14.71
C LEU A 396 -18.60 4.74 13.81
N LYS A 397 -19.92 4.86 13.99
CA LYS A 397 -20.91 4.05 13.28
C LYS A 397 -22.06 4.91 12.78
N LYS A 398 -22.57 4.65 11.57
CA LYS A 398 -23.82 5.27 11.13
C LYS A 398 -25.02 4.56 11.76
N PRO A 399 -26.03 5.30 12.23
CA PRO A 399 -27.25 4.74 12.83
C PRO A 399 -28.09 3.92 11.84
#